data_AF-A0A816M1C9-F1
#
_entry.id   AF-A0A816M1C9-F1
#
_cell.length_a   1.000
_cell.length_b   1.000
_cell.length_c   1.000
_cell.angle_alpha   90.00
_cell.angle_beta   90.00
_cell.angle_gamma   90.00
#
_symmetry.space_group_name_H-M   'P 1'
#
loop_
_entity.id
_entity.type
_entity.pdbx_description
1 polymer ?
#
loop_
_entity_poly.entity_id
_entity_poly.type
_entity_poly.pdbx_seq_one_letter_code
_entity_poly.pdbx_strand_id
1 'polypeptide(L)'
;MATPLKNYVHGQINIKGEKAYFRGDEILCVSVRDTLRYDEECIILGSIAARLEQGQKMPLIYRCFYDPKKAHMEFDQIKSIPGGITVSATIERNDQLLYATDTDLRLAEEVDIELVKVQ
;
A
#
# COMPACT_ATOMS: atom_id res chain seq x y z
N MET A 1 19.89 -23.65 -0.04
CA MET A 1 19.25 -22.56 0.72
C MET A 1 18.11 -22.04 -0.13
N ALA A 2 16.86 -22.17 0.31
CA ALA A 2 15.72 -21.70 -0.49
C ALA A 2 15.69 -20.18 -0.46
N THR A 3 15.95 -19.54 -1.60
CA THR A 3 15.70 -18.11 -1.78
C THR A 3 14.23 -17.87 -1.45
N PRO A 4 13.87 -17.02 -0.46
CA PRO A 4 12.47 -16.68 -0.27
C PRO A 4 11.97 -16.09 -1.59
N LEU A 5 10.93 -16.69 -2.19
CA LEU A 5 10.20 -16.09 -3.30
C LEU A 5 9.66 -14.76 -2.76
N LYS A 6 10.41 -13.67 -3.00
CA LYS A 6 9.92 -12.33 -2.74
C LYS A 6 8.91 -12.05 -3.83
N ASN A 7 7.63 -12.06 -3.47
CA ASN A 7 6.59 -11.64 -4.39
C ASN A 7 6.49 -10.11 -4.33
N TYR A 8 6.19 -9.52 -5.48
CA TYR A 8 6.15 -8.07 -5.63
C TYR A 8 4.80 -7.63 -6.16
N VAL A 9 4.40 -6.45 -5.73
CA VAL A 9 3.41 -5.61 -6.41
C VAL A 9 4.08 -4.28 -6.73
N HIS A 10 3.80 -3.74 -7.90
CA HIS A 10 4.29 -2.44 -8.33
C HIS A 10 3.18 -1.63 -8.97
N GLY A 11 3.45 -0.35 -9.20
CA GLY A 11 2.51 0.53 -9.89
C GLY A 11 2.86 1.99 -9.65
N GLN A 12 1.92 2.85 -9.95
CA GLN A 12 2.02 4.28 -9.75
C GLN A 12 1.12 4.74 -8.61
N ILE A 13 1.54 5.79 -7.91
CA ILE A 13 0.73 6.48 -6.90
C ILE A 13 0.44 7.88 -7.41
N ASN A 14 -0.83 8.26 -7.40
CA ASN A 14 -1.33 9.57 -7.73
C ASN A 14 -2.19 10.13 -6.59
N ILE A 15 -2.42 11.44 -6.61
CA ILE A 15 -3.35 12.11 -5.69
C ILE A 15 -4.52 12.65 -6.50
N LYS A 16 -5.74 12.27 -6.10
CA LYS A 16 -6.98 12.61 -6.78
C LYS A 16 -7.26 14.10 -6.71
N GLY A 17 -7.41 14.72 -7.87
CA GLY A 17 -7.90 16.10 -7.99
C GLY A 17 -7.00 17.18 -7.37
N GLU A 18 -5.77 16.86 -6.95
CA GLU A 18 -4.87 17.80 -6.27
C GLU A 18 -3.44 17.69 -6.82
N LYS A 19 -2.77 18.84 -6.93
CA LYS A 19 -1.32 18.89 -7.04
C LYS A 19 -0.75 18.97 -5.63
N ALA A 20 -0.25 17.86 -5.11
CA ALA A 20 0.39 17.87 -3.80
C ALA A 20 1.74 18.59 -3.86
N TYR A 21 2.02 19.34 -2.80
CA TYR A 21 3.28 20.05 -2.60
C TYR A 21 3.94 19.49 -1.35
N PHE A 22 4.91 18.60 -1.54
CA PHE A 22 5.65 17.99 -0.45
C PHE A 22 6.76 18.91 0.06
N ARG A 23 6.92 18.94 1.37
CA ARG A 23 7.95 19.70 2.09
C ARG A 23 9.25 18.91 2.23
N GLY A 24 9.23 17.61 2.01
CA GLY A 24 10.40 16.73 2.08
C GLY A 24 10.51 15.94 3.38
N ASP A 25 9.54 16.09 4.28
CA ASP A 25 9.43 15.37 5.55
C ASP A 25 8.25 14.39 5.57
N GLU A 26 7.46 14.35 4.49
CA GLU A 26 6.38 13.40 4.32
C GLU A 26 6.89 11.97 4.07
N ILE A 27 6.16 10.99 4.59
CA ILE A 27 6.46 9.57 4.43
C ILE A 27 5.33 8.93 3.64
N LEU A 28 5.67 8.32 2.52
CA LEU A 28 4.80 7.41 1.78
C LEU A 28 4.93 6.01 2.38
N CYS A 29 3.82 5.44 2.80
CA CYS A 29 3.71 4.06 3.23
C CYS A 29 2.84 3.29 2.22
N VAL A 30 3.30 2.14 1.74
CA VAL A 30 2.50 1.22 0.92
C VAL A 30 2.47 -0.14 1.62
N SER A 31 1.30 -0.75 1.70
CA SER A 31 1.10 -2.02 2.41
C SER A 31 0.24 -3.00 1.63
N VAL A 32 0.59 -4.28 1.72
CA VAL A 32 -0.23 -5.42 1.30
C VAL A 32 -0.81 -6.07 2.55
N ARG A 33 -2.12 -6.27 2.54
CA ARG A 33 -2.92 -6.55 3.73
C ARG A 33 -3.84 -7.75 3.50
N ASP A 34 -3.92 -8.63 4.49
CA ASP A 34 -4.98 -9.63 4.60
C ASP A 34 -6.15 -9.01 5.37
N THR A 35 -7.27 -8.85 4.67
CA THR A 35 -8.44 -8.05 5.08
C THR A 35 -9.64 -8.91 5.48
N LEU A 36 -9.52 -10.24 5.53
CA LEU A 36 -10.63 -11.13 5.88
C LEU A 36 -10.90 -11.29 7.38
N ARG A 37 -10.24 -10.52 8.24
CA ARG A 37 -10.52 -10.55 9.68
C ARG A 37 -11.71 -9.67 10.04
N TYR A 38 -12.69 -10.27 10.71
CA TYR A 38 -13.83 -9.59 11.34
C TYR A 38 -13.48 -8.97 12.71
N ASP A 39 -12.28 -9.25 13.23
CA ASP A 39 -11.81 -8.77 14.53
C ASP A 39 -10.68 -7.76 14.28
N GLU A 40 -11.04 -6.48 14.21
CA GLU A 40 -10.29 -5.19 14.32
C GLU A 40 -8.81 -5.05 13.87
N GLU A 41 -7.98 -6.11 13.87
CA GLU A 41 -6.58 -6.11 13.44
C GLU A 41 -6.39 -6.79 12.08
N CYS A 42 -6.13 -5.97 11.05
CA CYS A 42 -5.69 -6.41 9.73
C CYS A 42 -4.23 -6.91 9.77
N ILE A 43 -3.93 -8.03 9.10
CA ILE A 43 -2.56 -8.56 9.05
C ILE A 43 -1.79 -7.92 7.89
N ILE A 44 -0.63 -7.32 8.19
CA ILE A 44 0.29 -6.78 7.19
C ILE A 44 1.18 -7.90 6.63
N LEU A 45 0.94 -8.26 5.38
CA LEU A 45 1.74 -9.26 4.64
C LEU A 45 3.06 -8.67 4.15
N GLY A 46 3.08 -7.36 3.88
CA GLY A 46 4.23 -6.64 3.35
C GLY A 46 4.03 -5.13 3.41
N SER A 47 5.11 -4.39 3.60
CA SER A 47 5.06 -2.93 3.59
C SER A 47 6.39 -2.32 3.16
N ILE A 48 6.30 -1.15 2.54
CA ILE A 48 7.44 -0.27 2.26
C ILE A 48 7.11 1.13 2.74
N ALA A 49 8.12 1.82 3.27
CA ALA A 49 8.05 3.23 3.63
C ALA A 49 9.17 3.98 2.93
N ALA A 50 8.87 5.14 2.37
CA ALA A 50 9.83 6.00 1.69
C ALA A 50 9.55 7.46 2.03
N ARG A 51 10.60 8.23 2.33
CA ARG A 51 10.48 9.67 2.50
C ARG A 51 10.29 10.32 1.13
N LEU A 52 9.33 11.22 1.03
CA LEU A 52 9.10 12.02 -0.17
C LEU A 52 10.07 13.20 -0.18
N GLU A 53 10.55 13.58 -1.37
CA GLU A 53 11.46 14.71 -1.53
C GLU A 53 10.68 16.03 -1.69
N GLN A 54 11.31 17.14 -1.33
CA GLN A 54 10.73 18.45 -1.53
C GLN A 54 10.48 18.69 -3.04
N GLY A 55 9.24 19.04 -3.38
CA GLY A 55 8.85 19.28 -4.78
C GLY A 55 8.78 18.01 -5.64
N GLN A 56 8.80 16.82 -5.03
CA GLN A 56 8.63 15.57 -5.76
C GLN A 56 7.30 15.56 -6.52
N LYS A 57 7.36 15.16 -7.79
CA LYS A 57 6.22 15.17 -8.70
C LYS A 57 5.51 13.82 -8.70
N MET A 58 4.19 13.87 -8.81
CA MET A 58 3.35 12.72 -9.10
C MET A 58 3.32 12.45 -10.63
N PRO A 59 3.11 11.20 -11.09
CA PRO A 59 2.98 9.98 -10.28
C PRO A 59 4.30 9.53 -9.64
N LEU A 60 4.21 8.79 -8.53
CA LEU A 60 5.33 8.09 -7.91
C LEU A 60 5.32 6.61 -8.29
N ILE A 61 6.45 6.07 -8.72
CA ILE A 61 6.60 4.62 -8.92
C ILE A 61 6.90 3.97 -7.58
N TYR A 62 6.16 2.93 -7.23
CA TYR A 62 6.41 2.14 -6.04
C TYR A 62 6.62 0.66 -6.37
N ARG A 63 7.28 -0.03 -5.44
CA ARG A 63 7.39 -1.48 -5.43
C ARG A 63 7.32 -1.97 -3.99
N CYS A 64 6.30 -2.76 -3.67
CA CYS A 64 6.10 -3.36 -2.36
C CYS A 64 6.38 -4.87 -2.44
N PHE A 65 7.10 -5.40 -1.46
CA PHE A 65 7.30 -6.83 -1.31
C PHE A 65 6.31 -7.38 -0.29
N TYR A 66 5.83 -8.60 -0.48
CA TYR A 66 4.97 -9.27 0.50
C TYR A 66 5.38 -10.73 0.68
N ASP A 67 5.07 -11.28 1.85
CA ASP A 67 5.31 -12.68 2.21
C ASP A 67 3.98 -13.43 2.34
N PRO A 68 3.62 -14.31 1.39
CA PRO A 68 2.42 -15.15 1.46
C PRO A 68 2.32 -15.99 2.73
N LYS A 69 3.46 -16.34 3.35
CA LYS A 69 3.50 -17.19 4.55
C LYS A 69 3.00 -16.47 5.81
N LYS A 70 2.84 -15.15 5.76
CA LYS A 70 2.25 -14.35 6.84
C LYS A 70 0.73 -14.34 6.79
N ALA A 71 0.12 -14.79 5.69
CA ALA A 71 -1.32 -14.81 5.56
C ALA A 71 -1.95 -15.73 6.61
N HIS A 72 -3.16 -15.38 7.05
CA HIS A 72 -3.82 -16.11 8.12
C HIS A 72 -4.26 -17.52 7.70
N MET A 73 -4.66 -17.64 6.44
CA MET A 73 -5.04 -18.89 5.78
C MET A 73 -4.11 -19.11 4.59
N GLU A 74 -4.32 -20.20 3.85
CA GLU A 74 -3.64 -20.43 2.58
C GLU A 74 -3.82 -19.21 1.67
N PHE A 75 -2.70 -18.59 1.32
CA PHE A 75 -2.68 -17.34 0.54
C PHE A 75 -3.49 -17.48 -0.76
N ASP A 76 -3.41 -18.65 -1.40
CA ASP A 76 -4.13 -18.95 -2.64
C ASP A 76 -5.66 -18.98 -2.47
N GLN A 77 -6.14 -19.29 -1.28
CA GLN A 77 -7.56 -19.23 -0.95
C GLN A 77 -8.00 -17.78 -0.71
N ILE A 78 -7.26 -17.03 0.11
CA ILE A 78 -7.59 -15.65 0.45
C ILE A 78 -7.55 -14.76 -0.80
N LYS A 79 -6.50 -14.87 -1.64
CA LYS A 79 -6.36 -14.06 -2.87
C LYS A 79 -7.50 -14.28 -3.87
N SER A 80 -8.17 -15.43 -3.78
CA SER A 80 -9.32 -15.77 -4.63
C SER A 80 -10.60 -15.04 -4.19
N ILE A 81 -10.66 -14.61 -2.93
CA ILE A 81 -11.81 -13.91 -2.36
C ILE A 81 -11.70 -12.42 -2.72
N PRO A 82 -12.74 -11.82 -3.32
CA PRO A 82 -12.76 -10.38 -3.59
C PRO A 82 -12.56 -9.58 -2.29
N GLY A 83 -11.59 -8.68 -2.29
CA GLY A 83 -11.26 -7.89 -1.10
C GLY A 83 -10.64 -8.70 0.05
N GLY A 84 -10.17 -9.93 -0.19
CA GLY A 84 -9.49 -10.72 0.83
C GLY A 84 -8.02 -10.36 1.02
N ILE A 85 -7.36 -9.89 -0.04
CA ILE A 85 -6.04 -9.26 0.02
C ILE A 85 -6.09 -7.93 -0.70
N THR A 86 -5.71 -6.86 0.00
CA THR A 86 -5.70 -5.51 -0.56
C THR A 86 -4.32 -4.88 -0.55
N VAL A 87 -4.15 -3.88 -1.41
CA VAL A 87 -3.02 -2.97 -1.44
C VAL A 87 -3.54 -1.59 -1.08
N SER A 88 -2.81 -0.87 -0.23
CA SER A 88 -3.17 0.49 0.15
C SER A 88 -1.92 1.33 0.30
N ALA A 89 -2.06 2.64 0.20
CA ALA A 89 -1.01 3.57 0.53
C ALA A 89 -1.52 4.75 1.36
N THR A 90 -0.60 5.33 2.14
CA THR A 90 -0.82 6.54 2.93
C THR A 90 0.36 7.48 2.74
N ILE A 91 0.11 8.78 2.88
CA ILE A 91 1.15 9.78 3.04
C ILE A 91 0.91 10.48 4.38
N GLU A 92 1.93 10.46 5.22
CA GLU A 92 1.88 10.95 6.60
C GLU A 92 3.00 11.96 6.86
N ARG A 93 2.80 12.86 7.82
CA ARG A 93 3.83 13.78 8.31
C ARG A 93 3.64 14.03 9.80
N ASN A 94 4.67 13.80 10.60
CA ASN A 94 4.63 13.96 12.06
C ASN A 94 3.40 13.26 12.68
N ASP A 95 3.20 11.98 12.30
CA ASP A 95 2.07 11.14 12.71
C ASP A 95 0.67 11.65 12.30
N GLN A 96 0.60 12.70 11.48
CA GLN A 96 -0.63 13.17 10.87
C GLN A 96 -0.80 12.55 9.49
N LEU A 97 -1.91 11.82 9.30
CA LEU A 97 -2.33 11.31 8.01
C LEU A 97 -2.78 12.46 7.10
N LEU A 98 -2.11 12.62 5.95
CA LEU A 98 -2.40 13.68 4.99
C LEU A 98 -3.21 13.15 3.80
N TYR A 99 -2.82 11.97 3.29
CA TYR A 99 -3.47 11.32 2.16
C TYR A 99 -3.59 9.82 2.41
N ALA A 100 -4.67 9.21 1.93
CA ALA A 100 -4.92 7.78 2.06
C ALA A 100 -5.68 7.23 0.86
N THR A 101 -5.55 5.93 0.60
CA THR A 101 -6.46 5.22 -0.30
C THR A 101 -7.87 5.18 0.33
N ASP A 102 -8.90 5.52 -0.44
CA ASP A 102 -10.31 5.51 -0.01
C ASP A 102 -11.10 4.27 -0.46
N THR A 103 -10.44 3.42 -1.23
CA THR A 103 -11.04 2.24 -1.87
C THR A 103 -10.15 1.02 -1.66
N ASP A 104 -10.78 -0.14 -1.47
CA ASP A 104 -10.06 -1.40 -1.36
C ASP A 104 -9.52 -1.83 -2.73
N LEU A 105 -8.21 -1.77 -2.91
CA LEU A 105 -7.56 -2.20 -4.15
C LEU A 105 -7.16 -3.66 -4.04
N ARG A 106 -7.73 -4.54 -4.86
CA ARG A 106 -7.38 -5.96 -4.89
C ARG A 106 -5.89 -6.15 -5.24
N LEU A 107 -5.23 -7.08 -4.57
CA LEU A 107 -3.86 -7.47 -4.93
C LEU A 107 -3.79 -8.00 -6.37
N ALA A 108 -2.91 -7.42 -7.16
CA ALA A 108 -2.43 -7.87 -8.47
C ALA A 108 -0.91 -7.65 -8.57
N GLU A 109 -0.29 -8.09 -9.67
CA GLU A 109 1.14 -7.83 -9.93
C GLU A 109 1.40 -6.33 -10.15
N GLU A 110 0.48 -5.66 -10.87
CA GLU A 110 0.49 -4.22 -11.13
C GLU A 110 -0.80 -3.58 -10.60
N VAL A 111 -0.66 -2.58 -9.72
CA VAL A 111 -1.77 -1.86 -9.10
C VAL A 111 -1.43 -0.38 -9.00
N ASP A 112 -2.11 0.45 -9.78
CA ASP A 112 -2.07 1.90 -9.61
C ASP A 112 -2.96 2.32 -8.44
N ILE A 113 -2.44 3.22 -7.61
CA ILE A 113 -3.10 3.70 -6.39
C ILE A 113 -3.44 5.17 -6.55
N GLU A 114 -4.70 5.50 -6.33
CA GLU A 114 -5.15 6.89 -6.21
C GLU A 114 -5.40 7.21 -4.74
N LEU A 115 -4.76 8.28 -4.24
CA LEU A 115 -4.91 8.76 -2.88
C LEU A 115 -5.84 9.96 -2.83
N VAL A 116 -6.62 10.07 -1.76
CA VAL A 116 -7.43 11.25 -1.45
C VAL A 116 -6.87 11.97 -0.23
N LYS A 117 -7.11 13.27 -0.15
CA LYS A 117 -6.72 14.08 1.01
C LYS A 117 -7.63 13.78 2.20
N VAL A 118 -7.03 13.58 3.37
CA VAL A 118 -7.73 13.41 4.64
C VAL A 118 -8.00 14.79 5.24
N GLN A 119 -9.23 15.03 5.70
CA GLN A 119 -9.67 16.31 6.29
C GLN A 119 -9.32 16.40 7.77
#